data_AF-A0A0X1KSJ6-F1
#
_entry.id   AF-A0A0X1KSJ6-F1
#
_cell.length_a   1.000
_cell.length_b   1.000
_cell.length_c   1.000
_cell.angle_alpha   90.00
_cell.angle_beta   90.00
_cell.angle_gamma   90.00
#
_symmetry.space_group_name_H-M   'P 1'
#
loop_
_entity.id
_entity.type
_entity.pdbx_description
1 polymer ?
#
loop_
_entity_poly.entity_id
_entity_poly.type
_entity_poly.pdbx_seq_one_letter_code
_entity_poly.pdbx_strand_id
1 'polypeptide(L)'
;MKIFLLIALVFVLFYFVPFDSPIVAQSILNGFKMLNDYARQHVLLCLVPAFFIAGTISAMLRKDAVLKLLGPNAKRFVSYPVAAVSGAILAVCSCTILPLFGGIYKKGAGIGPATTFLFAGPAINVAAIFLTARVLGWDLGIARMLATITAAVFIGLTMELLFREKGSGGFVTAQGNEGDLRGVVFFLLQLSFMILAGLRINNNVKNVGLGLIGASTLMMATFGFEREKTKLWLSETWDFAKKILPYLFVGVFLAGVITKLLPEEIVVRLLGRNDLWSTLVASVIGAFMYFATLTEVPIVQALRELGMAKGPTLALLMAGNSLSLPSMIVITKLLGKKKAFTYFALVVLFSTIFGMLYGVVD
;
A
#
# COMPACT_ATOMS: atom_id res chain seq x y z
N MET A 1 4.18 -3.87 -35.10
CA MET A 1 3.38 -2.66 -34.81
C MET A 1 3.57 -2.10 -33.38
N LYS A 2 3.38 -2.87 -32.30
CA LYS A 2 3.52 -2.34 -30.91
C LYS A 2 4.91 -1.78 -30.58
N ILE A 3 5.98 -2.44 -31.03
CA ILE A 3 7.37 -1.97 -30.81
C ILE A 3 7.63 -0.68 -31.59
N PHE A 4 7.18 -0.60 -32.84
CA PHE A 4 7.30 0.62 -33.66
C PHE A 4 6.57 1.81 -33.02
N LEU A 5 5.35 1.61 -32.53
CA LEU A 5 4.59 2.64 -31.80
C LEU A 5 5.31 3.08 -30.52
N LEU A 6 5.92 2.15 -29.78
CA LEU A 6 6.71 2.47 -28.60
C LEU A 6 7.92 3.34 -28.97
N ILE A 7 8.66 2.97 -30.02
CA ILE A 7 9.83 3.72 -30.50
C ILE A 7 9.43 5.11 -30.97
N ALA A 8 8.37 5.23 -31.77
CA ALA A 8 7.85 6.52 -32.22
C ALA A 8 7.39 7.41 -31.05
N LEU A 9 6.70 6.83 -30.06
CA LEU A 9 6.26 7.56 -28.88
C LEU A 9 7.45 8.04 -28.04
N VAL A 10 8.48 7.20 -27.85
CA VAL A 10 9.72 7.59 -27.17
C VAL A 10 10.42 8.71 -27.94
N PHE A 11 10.53 8.60 -29.26
CA PHE A 11 11.14 9.63 -30.10
C PHE A 11 10.41 10.97 -29.95
N VAL A 12 9.08 10.98 -30.07
CA VAL A 12 8.26 12.19 -29.90
C VAL A 12 8.42 12.78 -28.50
N LEU A 13 8.44 11.94 -27.47
CA LEU A 13 8.69 12.38 -26.09
C LEU A 13 10.03 13.11 -25.99
N PHE A 14 11.13 12.51 -26.44
CA PHE A 14 12.45 13.13 -26.35
C PHE A 14 12.62 14.34 -27.27
N TYR A 15 11.96 14.35 -28.44
CA TYR A 15 12.07 15.45 -29.40
C TYR A 15 11.37 16.72 -28.93
N PHE A 16 10.20 16.60 -28.28
CA PHE A 16 9.40 17.74 -27.86
C PHE A 16 9.58 18.16 -26.39
N VAL A 17 10.26 17.35 -25.57
CA VAL A 17 10.52 17.74 -24.17
C VAL A 17 11.51 18.91 -24.14
N PRO A 18 11.11 20.09 -23.61
CA PRO A 18 11.98 21.25 -23.58
C PRO A 18 12.95 21.13 -22.39
N PHE A 19 14.04 20.38 -22.58
CA PHE A 19 15.04 20.15 -21.54
C PHE A 19 15.73 21.43 -21.06
N ASP A 20 15.74 22.48 -21.87
CA ASP A 20 16.25 23.80 -21.50
C ASP A 20 15.34 24.55 -20.51
N SER A 21 14.07 24.12 -20.37
CA SER A 21 13.16 24.70 -19.38
C SER A 21 13.60 24.29 -17.96
N PRO A 22 13.84 25.26 -17.05
CA PRO A 22 14.24 24.96 -15.68
C PRO A 22 13.24 24.04 -14.95
N ILE A 23 11.94 24.18 -15.25
CA ILE A 23 10.87 23.37 -14.65
C ILE A 23 11.00 21.90 -15.04
N VAL A 24 11.32 21.63 -16.31
CA VAL A 24 11.47 20.26 -16.84
C VAL A 24 12.73 19.62 -16.27
N ALA A 25 13.86 20.32 -16.33
CA ALA A 25 15.13 19.82 -15.79
C ALA A 25 15.03 19.52 -14.28
N GLN A 26 14.46 20.45 -13.50
CA GLN A 26 14.28 20.26 -12.06
C GLN A 26 13.29 19.13 -11.74
N SER A 27 12.22 18.96 -12.52
CA SER A 27 11.27 17.86 -12.36
C SER A 27 11.94 16.50 -12.56
N ILE A 28 12.76 16.34 -13.61
CA ILE A 28 13.50 15.09 -13.88
C ILE A 28 14.51 14.80 -12.77
N LEU A 29 15.28 15.79 -12.34
CA LEU A 29 16.22 15.65 -11.22
C LEU A 29 15.49 15.29 -9.92
N ASN A 30 14.31 15.85 -9.68
CA ASN A 30 13.49 15.50 -8.52
C ASN A 30 13.02 14.04 -8.58
N GLY A 31 12.66 13.54 -9.77
CA GLY A 31 12.37 12.12 -9.99
C GLY A 31 13.52 11.21 -9.53
N PHE A 32 14.75 11.51 -9.94
CA PHE A 32 15.93 10.75 -9.50
C PHE A 32 16.24 10.89 -8.01
N LYS A 33 16.08 12.10 -7.45
CA LYS A 33 16.27 12.35 -6.01
C LYS A 33 15.27 11.55 -5.18
N MET A 34 13.98 11.59 -5.53
CA MET A 34 12.95 10.81 -4.86
C MET A 34 13.22 9.30 -4.96
N LEU A 35 13.71 8.83 -6.12
CA LEU A 35 14.09 7.44 -6.28
C LEU A 35 15.28 7.05 -5.37
N ASN A 36 16.28 7.92 -5.22
CA ASN A 36 17.40 7.71 -4.32
C ASN A 36 16.95 7.64 -2.85
N ASP A 37 16.15 8.62 -2.42
CA ASP A 37 15.62 8.69 -1.06
C ASP A 37 14.76 7.45 -0.75
N TYR A 38 13.92 7.05 -1.71
CA TYR A 38 13.12 5.83 -1.62
C TYR A 38 13.99 4.58 -1.49
N ALA A 39 15.01 4.43 -2.34
CA ALA A 39 15.92 3.28 -2.30
C ALA A 39 16.67 3.16 -0.97
N ARG A 40 17.14 4.29 -0.41
CA ARG A 40 17.92 4.30 0.83
C ARG A 40 17.05 4.08 2.07
N GLN A 41 15.88 4.72 2.13
CA GLN A 41 15.07 4.74 3.35
C GLN A 41 14.00 3.64 3.38
N HIS A 42 13.38 3.33 2.24
CA HIS A 42 12.17 2.51 2.19
C HIS A 42 12.42 1.12 1.61
N VAL A 43 13.35 0.96 0.66
CA VAL A 43 13.61 -0.37 0.09
C VAL A 43 14.26 -1.31 1.10
N LEU A 44 15.37 -0.90 1.71
CA LEU A 44 16.13 -1.78 2.61
C LEU A 44 15.41 -2.08 3.93
N LEU A 45 14.81 -1.06 4.54
CA LEU A 45 14.27 -1.17 5.90
C LEU A 45 12.80 -1.61 5.95
N CYS A 46 12.05 -1.47 4.84
CA CYS A 46 10.63 -1.78 4.81
C CYS A 46 10.28 -2.80 3.70
N LEU A 47 10.65 -2.51 2.46
CA LEU A 47 10.21 -3.31 1.31
C LEU A 47 10.89 -4.70 1.25
N VAL A 48 12.19 -4.78 1.52
CA VAL A 48 12.94 -6.04 1.54
C VAL A 48 12.39 -6.98 2.63
N PRO A 49 12.21 -6.55 3.90
CA PRO A 49 11.50 -7.34 4.90
C PRO A 49 10.10 -7.75 4.45
N ALA A 50 9.35 -6.86 3.81
CA ALA A 50 8.01 -7.18 3.32
C ALA A 50 8.01 -8.28 2.23
N PHE A 51 9.02 -8.35 1.36
CA PHE A 51 9.19 -9.48 0.41
C PHE A 51 9.52 -10.80 1.12
N PHE A 52 10.32 -10.76 2.19
CA PHE A 52 10.59 -11.94 3.00
C PHE A 52 9.34 -12.42 3.73
N ILE A 53 8.57 -11.50 4.32
CA ILE A 53 7.26 -11.78 4.95
C ILE A 53 6.29 -12.38 3.93
N ALA A 54 6.20 -11.81 2.73
CA ALA A 54 5.34 -12.33 1.67
C ALA A 54 5.73 -13.75 1.24
N GLY A 55 7.03 -14.01 1.11
CA GLY A 55 7.55 -15.36 0.88
C GLY A 55 7.22 -16.31 2.01
N THR A 56 7.30 -15.87 3.27
CA THR A 56 6.93 -16.68 4.44
C THR A 56 5.44 -17.00 4.43
N ILE A 57 4.60 -16.02 4.10
CA ILE A 57 3.16 -16.21 3.95
C ILE A 57 2.89 -17.24 2.84
N SER A 58 3.56 -17.15 1.69
CA SER A 58 3.29 -18.03 0.53
C SER A 58 3.94 -19.41 0.60
N ALA A 59 5.08 -19.56 1.27
CA ALA A 59 5.79 -20.83 1.40
C ALA A 59 5.51 -21.56 2.72
N MET A 60 5.44 -20.85 3.84
CA MET A 60 5.53 -21.44 5.18
C MET A 60 4.25 -21.31 6.04
N LEU A 61 3.34 -20.39 5.72
CA LEU A 61 2.05 -20.30 6.44
C LEU A 61 1.05 -21.38 5.99
N ARG A 62 0.25 -21.83 6.95
CA ARG A 62 -0.83 -22.81 6.72
C ARG A 62 -1.87 -22.27 5.76
N LYS A 63 -2.05 -22.97 4.64
CA LYS A 63 -3.11 -22.69 3.67
C LYS A 63 -4.50 -22.74 4.32
N ASP A 64 -4.73 -23.72 5.19
CA ASP A 64 -6.02 -23.90 5.87
C ASP A 64 -6.37 -22.74 6.79
N ALA A 65 -5.38 -22.14 7.46
CA ALA A 65 -5.61 -20.99 8.32
C ALA A 65 -6.04 -19.77 7.49
N VAL A 66 -5.35 -19.53 6.36
CA VAL A 66 -5.71 -18.45 5.43
C VAL A 66 -7.09 -18.70 4.82
N LEU A 67 -7.41 -19.93 4.40
CA LEU A 67 -8.72 -20.27 3.84
C LEU A 67 -9.85 -20.20 4.87
N LYS A 68 -9.59 -20.59 6.12
CA LYS A 68 -10.57 -20.54 7.22
C LYS A 68 -10.91 -19.11 7.60
N LEU A 69 -9.91 -18.22 7.64
CA LEU A 69 -10.08 -16.83 8.07
C LEU A 69 -10.40 -15.88 6.92
N LEU A 70 -9.71 -16.00 5.79
CA LEU A 70 -9.75 -15.05 4.68
C LEU A 70 -10.20 -15.69 3.35
N GLY A 71 -10.55 -16.97 3.33
CA GLY A 71 -10.91 -17.68 2.10
C GLY A 71 -12.26 -17.25 1.52
N PRO A 72 -12.55 -17.59 0.24
CA PRO A 72 -13.80 -17.23 -0.43
C PRO A 72 -15.06 -17.80 0.23
N ASN A 73 -14.92 -18.95 0.90
CA ASN A 73 -16.01 -19.65 1.61
C ASN A 73 -16.06 -19.30 3.10
N ALA A 74 -15.14 -18.46 3.61
CA ALA A 74 -15.16 -18.05 5.01
C ALA A 74 -16.39 -17.17 5.30
N LYS A 75 -16.96 -17.31 6.49
CA LYS A 75 -18.11 -16.49 6.91
C LYS A 75 -17.73 -15.01 6.87
N ARG A 76 -18.52 -14.19 6.16
CA ARG A 76 -18.27 -12.75 5.97
C ARG A 76 -18.05 -11.98 7.28
N PHE A 77 -18.79 -12.34 8.33
CA PHE A 77 -18.65 -11.74 9.66
C PHE A 77 -17.31 -12.02 10.34
N VAL A 78 -16.53 -13.01 9.87
CA VAL A 78 -15.18 -13.29 10.38
C VAL A 78 -14.14 -12.70 9.43
N SER A 79 -14.27 -12.93 8.13
CA SER A 79 -13.22 -12.62 7.17
C SER A 79 -12.98 -11.13 6.98
N TYR A 80 -14.03 -10.32 6.96
CA TYR A 80 -13.92 -8.87 6.76
C TYR A 80 -13.33 -8.14 7.98
N PRO A 81 -13.82 -8.37 9.22
CA PRO A 81 -13.21 -7.77 10.39
C PRO A 81 -11.76 -8.21 10.58
N VAL A 82 -11.45 -9.51 10.40
CA VAL A 82 -10.07 -10.01 10.52
C VAL A 82 -9.17 -9.35 9.49
N ALA A 83 -9.61 -9.20 8.24
CA ALA A 83 -8.85 -8.50 7.21
C ALA A 83 -8.61 -7.02 7.56
N ALA A 84 -9.65 -6.29 7.96
CA ALA A 84 -9.55 -4.87 8.30
C ALA A 84 -8.64 -4.63 9.51
N VAL A 85 -8.83 -5.41 10.59
CA VAL A 85 -8.05 -5.30 11.83
C VAL A 85 -6.60 -5.73 11.61
N SER A 86 -6.36 -6.81 10.85
CA SER A 86 -4.99 -7.23 10.53
C SER A 86 -4.25 -6.16 9.73
N GLY A 87 -4.93 -5.50 8.79
CA GLY A 87 -4.35 -4.35 8.06
C GLY A 87 -3.99 -3.21 9.01
N ALA A 88 -4.93 -2.80 9.87
CA ALA A 88 -4.73 -1.70 10.80
C ALA A 88 -3.59 -1.94 11.80
N ILE A 89 -3.47 -3.17 12.33
CA ILE A 89 -2.45 -3.53 13.33
C ILE A 89 -1.04 -3.54 12.72
N LEU A 90 -0.90 -4.00 11.47
CA LEU A 90 0.42 -4.21 10.87
C LEU A 90 1.18 -2.90 10.58
N ALA A 91 0.55 -1.73 10.72
CA ALA A 91 1.17 -0.42 10.58
C ALA A 91 2.05 -0.28 9.31
N VAL A 92 1.60 -0.91 8.22
CA VAL A 92 2.32 -1.02 6.95
C VAL A 92 1.97 0.12 6.01
N CYS A 93 2.94 0.59 5.24
CA CYS A 93 2.71 1.57 4.19
C CYS A 93 2.17 0.91 2.92
N SER A 94 1.73 1.75 1.96
CA SER A 94 1.20 1.30 0.67
C SER A 94 2.18 0.44 -0.14
N CYS A 95 3.50 0.55 0.11
CA CYS A 95 4.53 -0.23 -0.57
C CYS A 95 4.73 -1.62 0.06
N THR A 96 4.56 -1.74 1.38
CA THR A 96 4.73 -3.01 2.11
C THR A 96 3.46 -3.84 2.19
N ILE A 97 2.28 -3.22 2.13
CA ILE A 97 1.02 -3.96 2.09
C ILE A 97 0.89 -4.80 0.80
N LEU A 98 1.50 -4.39 -0.32
CA LEU A 98 1.40 -5.07 -1.62
C LEU A 98 2.01 -6.48 -1.64
N PRO A 99 3.27 -6.70 -1.21
CA PRO A 99 3.80 -8.05 -1.12
C PRO A 99 3.05 -8.90 -0.10
N LEU A 100 2.64 -8.33 1.05
CA LEU A 100 1.83 -9.06 2.05
C LEU A 100 0.48 -9.50 1.47
N PHE A 101 -0.22 -8.59 0.80
CA PHE A 101 -1.43 -8.85 0.03
C PHE A 101 -1.19 -9.94 -1.03
N GLY A 102 -0.11 -9.83 -1.80
CA GLY A 102 0.28 -10.82 -2.79
C GLY A 102 0.51 -12.21 -2.18
N GLY A 103 1.12 -12.28 -0.99
CA GLY A 103 1.34 -13.52 -0.24
C GLY A 103 0.03 -14.18 0.18
N ILE A 104 -0.87 -13.44 0.85
CA ILE A 104 -2.16 -13.98 1.31
C ILE A 104 -3.07 -14.34 0.13
N TYR A 105 -3.06 -13.54 -0.94
CA TYR A 105 -3.85 -13.78 -2.14
C TYR A 105 -3.31 -14.96 -2.94
N LYS A 106 -1.98 -15.16 -3.00
CA LYS A 106 -1.41 -16.38 -3.61
C LYS A 106 -1.78 -17.64 -2.82
N LYS A 107 -1.98 -17.54 -1.50
CA LYS A 107 -2.33 -18.68 -0.64
C LYS A 107 -3.79 -19.12 -0.69
N GLY A 108 -4.72 -18.35 -1.23
CA GLY A 108 -6.13 -18.76 -1.21
C GLY A 108 -7.12 -17.69 -0.76
N ALA A 109 -6.67 -16.50 -0.33
CA ALA A 109 -7.58 -15.48 0.21
C ALA A 109 -8.59 -15.02 -0.86
N GLY A 110 -9.85 -14.88 -0.48
CA GLY A 110 -10.88 -14.36 -1.36
C GLY A 110 -10.61 -12.90 -1.71
N ILE A 111 -10.97 -12.49 -2.94
CA ILE A 111 -10.75 -11.13 -3.44
C ILE A 111 -11.35 -10.05 -2.52
N GLY A 112 -12.50 -10.34 -1.88
CA GLY A 112 -13.14 -9.42 -0.94
C GLY A 112 -12.27 -9.16 0.30
N PRO A 113 -12.05 -10.16 1.18
CA PRO A 113 -11.17 -10.01 2.34
C PRO A 113 -9.77 -9.52 1.98
N ALA A 114 -9.20 -9.96 0.85
CA ALA A 114 -7.87 -9.52 0.42
C ALA A 114 -7.85 -8.02 0.06
N THR A 115 -8.86 -7.49 -0.63
CA THR A 115 -8.95 -6.06 -0.95
C THR A 115 -9.34 -5.20 0.25
N THR A 116 -10.13 -5.74 1.19
CA THR A 116 -10.36 -5.13 2.51
C THR A 116 -9.03 -4.92 3.24
N PHE A 117 -8.19 -5.97 3.31
CA PHE A 117 -6.86 -5.90 3.92
C PHE A 117 -5.95 -4.89 3.19
N LEU A 118 -5.95 -4.92 1.86
CA LEU A 118 -5.14 -4.03 1.01
C LEU A 118 -5.46 -2.55 1.25
N PHE A 119 -6.74 -2.20 1.39
CA PHE A 119 -7.18 -0.82 1.66
C PHE A 119 -6.95 -0.42 3.12
N ALA A 120 -7.34 -1.28 4.07
CA ALA A 120 -7.26 -1.00 5.50
C ALA A 120 -5.83 -0.76 6.00
N GLY A 121 -4.86 -1.51 5.47
CA GLY A 121 -3.45 -1.49 5.88
C GLY A 121 -2.84 -0.09 6.02
N PRO A 122 -2.66 0.63 4.91
CA PRO A 122 -2.06 1.96 4.95
C PRO A 122 -3.01 3.05 5.47
N ALA A 123 -4.33 2.87 5.34
CA ALA A 123 -5.28 3.93 5.61
C ALA A 123 -5.69 4.05 7.10
N ILE A 124 -5.70 2.93 7.86
CA ILE A 124 -6.04 2.87 9.31
C ILE A 124 -4.80 2.68 10.18
N ASN A 125 -3.60 2.90 9.64
CA ASN A 125 -2.38 2.78 10.43
C ASN A 125 -2.48 3.64 11.71
N VAL A 126 -2.26 3.01 12.87
CA VAL A 126 -2.35 3.65 14.20
C VAL A 126 -1.55 4.94 14.26
N ALA A 127 -0.34 4.95 13.70
CA ALA A 127 0.51 6.15 13.66
C ALA A 127 -0.13 7.27 12.82
N ALA A 128 -0.75 6.94 11.69
CA ALA A 128 -1.40 7.90 10.80
C ALA A 128 -2.65 8.50 11.47
N ILE A 129 -3.47 7.67 12.11
CA ILE A 129 -4.67 8.11 12.81
C ILE A 129 -4.30 9.00 14.01
N PHE A 130 -3.30 8.60 14.80
CA PHE A 130 -2.85 9.40 15.93
C PHE A 130 -2.25 10.74 15.48
N LEU A 131 -1.43 10.75 14.42
CA LEU A 131 -0.86 11.98 13.88
C LEU A 131 -1.97 12.89 13.31
N THR A 132 -2.94 12.32 12.57
CA THR A 132 -4.11 13.06 12.08
C THR A 132 -4.88 13.69 13.24
N ALA A 133 -5.16 12.93 14.30
CA ALA A 133 -5.90 13.42 15.46
C ALA A 133 -5.14 14.53 16.21
N ARG A 134 -3.83 14.38 16.38
CA ARG A 134 -2.98 15.36 17.09
C ARG A 134 -2.78 16.66 16.32
N VAL A 135 -2.66 16.58 15.00
CA VAL A 135 -2.27 17.72 14.16
C VAL A 135 -3.48 18.40 13.53
N LEU A 136 -4.46 17.63 13.06
CA LEU A 136 -5.62 18.14 12.30
C LEU A 136 -6.93 18.13 13.11
N GLY A 137 -6.88 17.62 14.34
CA GLY A 137 -8.03 17.54 15.26
C GLY A 137 -8.57 16.13 15.41
N TRP A 138 -9.06 15.83 16.62
CA TRP A 138 -9.62 14.53 16.97
C TRP A 138 -10.85 14.17 16.14
N ASP A 139 -11.66 15.16 15.76
CA ASP A 139 -12.85 14.95 14.93
C ASP A 139 -12.49 14.33 13.58
N LEU A 140 -11.46 14.87 12.92
CA LEU A 140 -10.97 14.32 11.65
C LEU A 140 -10.31 12.95 11.85
N GLY A 141 -9.55 12.76 12.93
CA GLY A 141 -8.91 11.48 13.23
C GLY A 141 -9.91 10.34 13.40
N ILE A 142 -10.99 10.58 14.16
CA ILE A 142 -12.08 9.61 14.38
C ILE A 142 -12.87 9.40 13.09
N ALA A 143 -13.24 10.48 12.39
CA ALA A 143 -13.92 10.40 11.10
C ALA A 143 -13.12 9.56 10.09
N ARG A 144 -11.81 9.78 10.01
CA ARG A 144 -10.89 9.00 9.17
C ARG A 144 -10.90 7.52 9.53
N MET A 145 -10.81 7.19 10.82
CA MET A 145 -10.83 5.79 11.27
C MET A 145 -12.14 5.09 10.88
N LEU A 146 -13.29 5.68 11.22
CA LEU A 146 -14.60 5.11 10.96
C LEU A 146 -14.90 5.00 9.47
N ALA A 147 -14.65 6.08 8.70
CA ALA A 147 -14.83 6.12 7.26
C ALA A 147 -13.98 5.05 6.56
N THR A 148 -12.73 4.89 6.98
CA THR A 148 -11.82 3.94 6.34
C THR A 148 -12.17 2.50 6.66
N ILE A 149 -12.54 2.15 7.90
CA ILE A 149 -13.02 0.80 8.25
C ILE A 149 -14.26 0.47 7.42
N THR A 150 -15.19 1.40 7.36
CA THR A 150 -16.47 1.21 6.65
C THR A 150 -16.23 1.07 5.14
N ALA A 151 -15.43 1.95 4.56
CA ALA A 151 -15.01 1.89 3.16
C ALA A 151 -14.27 0.58 2.84
N ALA A 152 -13.35 0.12 3.70
CA ALA A 152 -12.61 -1.13 3.49
C ALA A 152 -13.56 -2.31 3.31
N VAL A 153 -14.57 -2.41 4.19
CA VAL A 153 -15.56 -3.48 4.15
C VAL A 153 -16.43 -3.37 2.90
N PHE A 154 -16.94 -2.19 2.55
CA PHE A 154 -17.76 -2.01 1.35
C PHE A 154 -16.97 -2.23 0.05
N ILE A 155 -15.72 -1.78 -0.04
CA ILE A 155 -14.83 -2.04 -1.17
C ILE A 155 -14.66 -3.55 -1.34
N GLY A 156 -14.32 -4.26 -0.26
CA GLY A 156 -14.15 -5.71 -0.31
C GLY A 156 -15.44 -6.44 -0.69
N LEU A 157 -16.59 -6.07 -0.12
CA LEU A 157 -17.88 -6.69 -0.44
C LEU A 157 -18.23 -6.47 -1.91
N THR A 158 -18.01 -5.26 -2.42
CA THR A 158 -18.25 -4.94 -3.84
C THR A 158 -17.33 -5.73 -4.75
N MET A 159 -16.04 -5.85 -4.39
CA MET A 159 -15.07 -6.68 -5.11
C MET A 159 -15.47 -8.17 -5.11
N GLU A 160 -15.94 -8.69 -3.99
CA GLU A 160 -16.45 -10.07 -3.89
C GLU A 160 -17.69 -10.27 -4.78
N LEU A 161 -18.65 -9.34 -4.76
CA LEU A 161 -19.87 -9.42 -5.55
C LEU A 161 -19.60 -9.38 -7.06
N LEU A 162 -18.69 -8.50 -7.51
CA LEU A 162 -18.38 -8.33 -8.92
C LEU A 162 -17.51 -9.46 -9.49
N PHE A 163 -16.63 -10.04 -8.68
CA PHE A 163 -15.63 -11.00 -9.16
C PHE A 163 -15.74 -12.39 -8.54
N ARG A 164 -16.88 -12.73 -7.90
CA ARG A 164 -17.16 -14.00 -7.18
C ARG A 164 -16.30 -15.16 -7.67
N GLU A 165 -15.17 -15.38 -7.00
CA GLU A 165 -14.26 -16.47 -7.35
C GLU A 165 -14.84 -17.79 -6.83
N LYS A 166 -15.36 -18.61 -7.75
CA LYS A 166 -15.69 -20.01 -7.46
C LYS A 166 -14.38 -20.77 -7.21
N GLY A 167 -13.98 -20.85 -5.95
CA GLY A 167 -13.12 -21.91 -5.42
C GLY A 167 -11.76 -22.10 -6.11
N SER A 168 -10.85 -21.14 -5.99
CA SER A 168 -9.39 -21.33 -5.78
C SER A 168 -8.70 -19.98 -5.95
N GLY A 169 -8.90 -19.08 -4.99
CA GLY A 169 -8.24 -17.77 -4.97
C GLY A 169 -6.75 -17.88 -4.63
N GLY A 170 -5.97 -18.66 -5.38
CA GLY A 170 -4.55 -18.85 -5.18
C GLY A 170 -3.94 -19.79 -6.23
N PHE A 171 -2.73 -19.47 -6.71
CA PHE A 171 -1.95 -20.38 -7.56
C PHE A 171 -1.84 -21.74 -6.86
N VAL A 172 -2.08 -22.83 -7.59
CA VAL A 172 -1.99 -24.19 -7.04
C VAL A 172 -0.55 -24.45 -6.60
N THR A 173 -0.33 -24.53 -5.28
CA THR A 173 0.90 -25.11 -4.72
C THR A 173 0.55 -26.19 -3.71
N ALA A 174 1.37 -27.24 -3.75
CA ALA A 174 1.18 -28.57 -3.18
C ALA A 174 0.95 -28.58 -1.66
N GLN A 175 0.30 -29.67 -1.24
CA GLN A 175 -0.01 -30.01 0.14
C GLN A 175 1.26 -30.17 0.98
N GLY A 176 1.27 -29.54 2.14
CA GLY A 176 2.15 -29.85 3.26
C GLY A 176 1.36 -29.59 4.53
N ASN A 177 0.89 -30.67 5.16
CA ASN A 177 0.17 -30.61 6.43
C ASN A 177 1.18 -30.48 7.57
N GLU A 178 1.77 -29.30 7.72
CA GLU A 178 2.58 -28.98 8.89
C GLU A 178 2.53 -27.47 9.11
N GLY A 179 1.58 -27.05 9.93
CA GLY A 179 1.65 -25.77 10.59
C GLY A 179 2.63 -25.84 11.75
N ASP A 180 3.92 -25.92 11.43
CA ASP A 180 4.94 -25.94 12.46
C ASP A 180 4.94 -24.58 13.17
N LEU A 181 4.92 -24.59 14.51
CA LEU A 181 5.08 -23.42 15.36
C LEU A 181 6.28 -22.58 14.90
N ARG A 182 7.31 -23.23 14.34
CA ARG A 182 8.47 -22.59 13.69
C ARG A 182 8.08 -21.61 12.59
N GLY A 183 7.14 -21.94 11.71
CA GLY A 183 6.71 -21.04 10.63
C GLY A 183 6.05 -19.76 11.14
N VAL A 184 5.25 -19.87 12.22
CA VAL A 184 4.62 -18.71 12.87
C VAL A 184 5.66 -17.86 13.59
N VAL A 185 6.58 -18.48 14.33
CA VAL A 185 7.67 -17.77 15.00
C VAL A 185 8.56 -17.04 13.98
N PHE A 186 8.87 -17.68 12.86
CA PHE A 186 9.65 -17.07 11.77
C PHE A 186 8.94 -15.85 11.16
N PHE A 187 7.63 -15.95 10.92
CA PHE A 187 6.81 -14.82 10.49
C PHE A 187 6.81 -13.68 11.51
N LEU A 188 6.65 -13.98 12.81
CA LEU A 188 6.64 -12.99 13.88
C LEU A 188 8.02 -12.30 14.04
N LEU A 189 9.12 -13.02 13.85
CA LEU A 189 10.47 -12.43 13.83
C LEU A 189 10.61 -11.41 12.70
N GLN A 190 10.20 -11.76 11.48
CA GLN A 190 10.24 -10.84 10.34
C GLN A 190 9.32 -9.63 10.53
N LEU A 191 8.14 -9.84 11.11
CA LEU A 191 7.23 -8.76 11.45
C LEU A 191 7.84 -7.82 12.50
N SER A 192 8.48 -8.38 13.53
CA SER A 192 9.18 -7.62 14.58
C SER A 192 10.34 -6.80 14.02
N PHE A 193 11.08 -7.32 13.04
CA PHE A 193 12.11 -6.57 12.32
C PHE A 193 11.51 -5.32 11.67
N MET A 194 10.40 -5.48 10.94
CA MET A 194 9.74 -4.37 10.23
C MET A 194 9.17 -3.33 11.20
N ILE A 195 8.56 -3.76 12.30
CA ILE A 195 8.06 -2.87 13.36
C ILE A 195 9.21 -2.07 13.98
N LEU A 196 10.29 -2.75 14.40
CA LEU A 196 11.46 -2.09 14.99
C LEU A 196 12.14 -1.11 14.01
N ALA A 197 12.17 -1.44 12.72
CA ALA A 197 12.72 -0.57 11.69
C ALA A 197 11.95 0.76 11.57
N GLY A 198 10.62 0.71 11.75
CA GLY A 198 9.74 1.89 11.71
C GLY A 198 9.73 2.74 12.99
N LEU A 199 10.20 2.22 14.13
CA LEU A 199 10.21 2.96 15.40
C LEU A 199 11.29 4.06 15.43
N ARG A 200 10.94 5.22 16.01
CA ARG A 200 11.86 6.34 16.28
C ARG A 200 12.48 6.23 17.67
N ILE A 201 13.34 5.23 17.87
CA ILE A 201 14.13 5.04 19.10
C ILE A 201 15.60 5.41 18.87
N ASN A 202 16.43 5.34 19.92
CA ASN A 202 17.87 5.57 19.82
C ASN A 202 18.49 4.69 18.72
N ASN A 203 19.25 5.30 17.81
CA ASN A 203 19.87 4.63 16.66
C ASN A 203 20.71 3.41 17.07
N ASN A 204 21.41 3.46 18.20
CA ASN A 204 22.24 2.34 18.66
C ASN A 204 21.38 1.15 19.05
N VAL A 205 20.33 1.38 19.85
CA VAL A 205 19.39 0.33 20.28
C VAL A 205 18.66 -0.27 19.07
N LYS A 206 18.22 0.58 18.15
CA LYS A 206 17.58 0.16 16.90
C LYS A 206 18.50 -0.73 16.06
N ASN A 207 19.74 -0.31 15.82
CA ASN A 207 20.67 -1.06 14.98
C ASN A 207 21.04 -2.41 15.60
N VAL A 208 21.29 -2.44 16.92
CA VAL A 208 21.56 -3.69 17.65
C VAL A 208 20.35 -4.63 17.59
N GLY A 209 19.14 -4.12 17.87
CA GLY A 209 17.92 -4.92 17.83
C GLY A 209 17.61 -5.46 16.42
N LEU A 210 17.77 -4.65 15.39
CA LEU A 210 17.63 -5.09 13.99
C LEU A 210 18.68 -6.15 13.63
N GLY A 211 19.92 -6.00 14.09
CA GLY A 211 20.98 -6.99 13.91
C GLY A 211 20.64 -8.32 14.56
N LEU A 212 20.16 -8.32 15.81
CA LEU A 212 19.78 -9.54 16.55
C LEU A 212 18.58 -10.24 15.89
N ILE A 213 17.52 -9.50 15.56
CA ILE A 213 16.33 -10.09 14.90
C ILE A 213 16.70 -10.60 13.50
N GLY A 214 17.51 -9.85 12.75
CA GLY A 214 18.00 -10.26 11.43
C GLY A 214 18.85 -11.53 11.49
N ALA A 215 19.80 -11.61 12.43
CA ALA A 215 20.62 -12.79 12.65
C ALA A 215 19.78 -14.00 13.09
N SER A 216 18.80 -13.80 13.97
CA SER A 216 17.86 -14.83 14.41
C SER A 216 17.02 -15.36 13.24
N THR A 217 16.56 -14.45 12.37
CA THR A 217 15.81 -14.81 11.15
C THR A 217 16.70 -15.63 10.21
N LEU A 218 17.94 -15.20 9.96
CA LEU A 218 18.87 -15.94 9.11
C LEU A 218 19.20 -17.32 9.69
N MET A 219 19.49 -17.40 10.98
CA MET A 219 19.77 -18.66 11.70
C MET A 219 18.59 -19.63 11.59
N MET A 220 17.37 -19.12 11.77
CA MET A 220 16.16 -19.94 11.67
C MET A 220 15.90 -20.38 10.22
N ALA A 221 16.19 -19.54 9.22
CA ALA A 221 16.07 -19.89 7.81
C ALA A 221 17.09 -20.98 7.37
N THR A 222 18.29 -20.99 7.94
CA THR A 222 19.35 -21.96 7.58
C THR A 222 19.29 -23.26 8.36
N PHE A 223 18.94 -23.22 9.66
CA PHE A 223 18.96 -24.39 10.54
C PHE A 223 17.57 -24.85 11.00
N GLY A 224 16.57 -23.99 10.96
CA GLY A 224 15.23 -24.26 11.50
C GLY A 224 14.29 -25.00 10.54
N PHE A 225 14.55 -24.95 9.24
CA PHE A 225 13.70 -25.51 8.18
C PHE A 225 14.47 -26.44 7.24
N GLU A 226 13.72 -27.34 6.60
CA GLU A 226 14.25 -28.18 5.51
C GLU A 226 14.72 -27.32 4.34
N ARG A 227 15.80 -27.77 3.67
CA ARG A 227 16.39 -27.04 2.53
C ARG A 227 15.39 -26.78 1.41
N GLU A 228 14.42 -27.66 1.20
CA GLU A 228 13.37 -27.47 0.20
C GLU A 228 12.41 -26.33 0.57
N LYS A 229 11.93 -26.28 1.83
CA LYS A 229 11.09 -25.19 2.34
C LYS A 229 11.80 -23.84 2.26
N THR A 230 13.09 -23.78 2.61
CA THR A 230 13.88 -22.54 2.50
C THR A 230 14.11 -22.11 1.04
N LYS A 231 14.34 -23.05 0.12
CA LYS A 231 14.44 -22.75 -1.32
C LYS A 231 13.13 -22.21 -1.88
N LEU A 232 12.00 -22.82 -1.52
CA LEU A 232 10.68 -22.33 -1.92
C LEU A 232 10.44 -20.93 -1.38
N TRP A 233 10.73 -20.69 -0.11
CA TRP A 233 10.63 -19.36 0.52
C TRP A 233 11.45 -18.30 -0.23
N LEU A 234 12.73 -18.56 -0.51
CA LEU A 234 13.58 -17.64 -1.28
C LEU A 234 13.07 -17.41 -2.71
N SER A 235 12.59 -18.47 -3.38
CA SER A 235 12.01 -18.36 -4.72
C SER A 235 10.76 -17.46 -4.72
N GLU A 236 9.89 -17.64 -3.75
CA GLU A 236 8.68 -16.82 -3.57
C GLU A 236 9.01 -15.36 -3.28
N THR A 237 9.94 -15.11 -2.35
CA THR A 237 10.45 -13.76 -2.06
C THR A 237 11.02 -13.09 -3.31
N TRP A 238 11.83 -13.83 -4.07
CA TRP A 238 12.43 -13.31 -5.31
C TRP A 238 11.39 -13.05 -6.40
N ASP A 239 10.36 -13.89 -6.50
CA ASP A 239 9.25 -13.69 -7.43
C ASP A 239 8.44 -12.44 -7.11
N PHE A 240 8.16 -12.16 -5.83
CA PHE A 240 7.54 -10.90 -5.42
C PHE A 240 8.44 -9.71 -5.74
N ALA A 241 9.73 -9.79 -5.43
CA ALA A 241 10.68 -8.72 -5.72
C ALA A 241 10.72 -8.38 -7.23
N LYS A 242 10.85 -9.38 -8.11
CA LYS A 242 10.84 -9.19 -9.57
C LYS A 242 9.53 -8.60 -10.10
N LYS A 243 8.39 -8.93 -9.47
CA LYS A 243 7.06 -8.45 -9.89
C LYS A 243 6.70 -7.07 -9.36
N ILE A 244 7.32 -6.63 -8.26
CA ILE A 244 6.94 -5.39 -7.56
C ILE A 244 8.01 -4.32 -7.72
N LEU A 245 9.29 -4.65 -7.46
CA LEU A 245 10.38 -3.67 -7.35
C LEU A 245 10.59 -2.82 -8.62
N PRO A 246 10.67 -3.39 -9.84
CA PRO A 246 10.93 -2.58 -11.05
C PRO A 246 9.81 -1.58 -11.32
N TYR A 247 8.56 -2.02 -11.17
CA TYR A 247 7.39 -1.19 -11.40
C TYR A 247 7.27 -0.09 -10.36
N LEU A 248 7.63 -0.41 -9.12
CA LEU A 248 7.60 0.56 -8.05
C LEU A 248 8.68 1.63 -8.24
N PHE A 249 9.88 1.28 -8.72
CA PHE A 249 10.93 2.26 -9.08
C PHE A 249 10.47 3.20 -10.19
N VAL A 250 9.84 2.65 -11.24
CA VAL A 250 9.26 3.48 -12.31
C VAL A 250 8.18 4.40 -11.75
N GLY A 251 7.29 3.87 -10.90
CA GLY A 251 6.23 4.66 -10.27
C GLY A 251 6.77 5.79 -9.39
N VAL A 252 7.80 5.54 -8.58
CA VAL A 252 8.41 6.55 -7.70
C VAL A 252 9.12 7.63 -8.52
N PHE A 253 9.85 7.24 -9.56
CA PHE A 253 10.48 8.19 -10.48
C PHE A 253 9.44 9.11 -11.14
N LEU A 254 8.39 8.53 -11.73
CA LEU A 254 7.33 9.29 -12.38
C LEU A 254 6.58 10.19 -11.38
N ALA A 255 6.31 9.69 -10.17
CA ALA A 255 5.72 10.50 -9.12
C ALA A 255 6.59 11.72 -8.77
N GLY A 256 7.91 11.55 -8.68
CA GLY A 256 8.83 12.67 -8.42
C GLY A 256 8.94 13.68 -9.56
N VAL A 257 8.75 13.26 -10.81
CA VAL A 257 8.63 14.19 -11.93
C VAL A 257 7.33 14.98 -11.83
N ILE A 258 6.21 14.32 -11.53
CA ILE A 258 4.87 14.93 -11.50
C ILE A 258 4.71 15.90 -10.33
N THR A 259 5.26 15.59 -9.15
CA THR A 259 5.07 16.42 -7.95
C THR A 259 5.64 17.83 -8.10
N LYS A 260 6.69 18.03 -8.90
CA LYS A 260 7.23 19.37 -9.21
C LYS A 260 6.40 20.16 -10.20
N LEU A 261 5.51 19.49 -10.94
CA LEU A 261 4.64 20.10 -11.93
C LEU A 261 3.27 20.51 -11.37
N LEU A 262 2.94 20.11 -10.12
CA LEU A 262 1.67 20.41 -9.46
C LEU A 262 1.83 21.64 -8.55
N PRO A 263 1.29 22.82 -8.92
CA PRO A 263 1.34 24.01 -8.09
C PRO A 263 0.36 23.90 -6.92
N GLU A 264 0.84 24.12 -5.70
CA GLU A 264 0.03 24.04 -4.48
C GLU A 264 -1.16 25.02 -4.51
N GLU A 265 -1.00 26.18 -5.15
CA GLU A 265 -2.04 27.21 -5.32
C GLU A 265 -3.26 26.71 -6.13
N ILE A 266 -3.02 25.89 -7.15
CA ILE A 266 -4.08 25.31 -7.99
C ILE A 266 -4.87 24.28 -7.18
N VAL A 267 -4.16 23.50 -6.35
CA VAL A 267 -4.76 22.51 -5.46
C VAL A 267 -5.68 23.20 -4.45
N VAL A 268 -5.23 24.29 -3.83
CA VAL A 268 -6.05 25.04 -2.85
C VAL A 268 -7.31 25.64 -3.49
N ARG A 269 -7.20 26.26 -4.68
CA ARG A 269 -8.36 26.79 -5.40
C ARG A 269 -9.40 25.72 -5.75
N LEU A 270 -8.95 24.51 -6.07
CA LEU A 270 -9.81 23.38 -6.43
C LEU A 270 -10.43 22.68 -5.22
N LEU A 271 -9.83 22.79 -4.02
CA LEU A 271 -10.19 22.00 -2.84
C LEU A 271 -10.78 22.83 -1.69
N GLY A 272 -11.07 24.11 -1.91
CA GLY A 272 -11.55 25.04 -0.88
C GLY A 272 -13.04 24.95 -0.52
N ARG A 273 -13.80 24.02 -1.11
CA ARG A 273 -15.26 23.90 -0.89
C ARG A 273 -15.66 22.48 -0.45
N ASN A 274 -16.69 22.39 0.40
CA ASN A 274 -17.28 21.12 0.82
C ASN A 274 -18.38 20.67 -0.15
N ASP A 275 -18.01 20.44 -1.41
CA ASP A 275 -18.93 19.97 -2.45
C ASP A 275 -18.39 18.72 -3.16
N LEU A 276 -19.25 18.08 -3.97
CA LEU A 276 -18.91 16.83 -4.65
C LEU A 276 -17.70 16.99 -5.55
N TRP A 277 -17.59 18.12 -6.26
CA TRP A 277 -16.51 18.34 -7.23
C TRP A 277 -15.16 18.47 -6.52
N SER A 278 -15.06 19.35 -5.53
CA SER A 278 -13.82 19.52 -4.74
C SER A 278 -13.40 18.20 -4.07
N THR A 279 -14.37 17.45 -3.54
CA THR A 279 -14.08 16.18 -2.85
C THR A 279 -13.65 15.08 -3.82
N LEU A 280 -14.26 15.02 -5.01
CA LEU A 280 -13.86 14.08 -6.07
C LEU A 280 -12.47 14.42 -6.61
N VAL A 281 -12.18 15.70 -6.82
CA VAL A 281 -10.85 16.14 -7.26
C VAL A 281 -9.80 15.81 -6.20
N ALA A 282 -10.10 16.00 -4.91
CA ALA A 282 -9.22 15.60 -3.82
C ALA A 282 -8.93 14.09 -3.79
N SER A 283 -9.94 13.24 -3.98
CA SER A 283 -9.74 11.78 -3.98
C SER A 283 -8.93 11.31 -5.19
N VAL A 284 -9.15 11.90 -6.37
CA VAL A 284 -8.37 11.61 -7.58
C VAL A 284 -6.93 12.08 -7.40
N ILE A 285 -6.71 13.33 -6.99
CA ILE A 285 -5.38 13.85 -6.71
C ILE A 285 -4.67 12.98 -5.68
N GLY A 286 -5.32 12.70 -4.54
CA GLY A 286 -4.82 11.83 -3.50
C GLY A 286 -4.39 10.47 -4.06
N ALA A 287 -5.23 9.82 -4.87
CA ALA A 287 -4.93 8.52 -5.44
C ALA A 287 -3.66 8.47 -6.33
N PHE A 288 -3.27 9.58 -6.94
CA PHE A 288 -2.03 9.67 -7.74
C PHE A 288 -0.85 10.22 -6.96
N MET A 289 -1.09 10.99 -5.91
CA MET A 289 -0.03 11.56 -5.07
C MET A 289 0.70 10.45 -4.31
N TYR A 290 2.03 10.58 -4.26
CA TYR A 290 2.86 9.71 -3.44
C TYR A 290 3.27 10.47 -2.18
N PHE A 291 2.57 10.20 -1.08
CA PHE A 291 2.96 10.68 0.24
C PHE A 291 3.39 9.52 1.13
N ALA A 292 4.48 9.73 1.87
CA ALA A 292 4.72 8.88 3.03
C ALA A 292 3.64 9.20 4.07
N THR A 293 3.10 8.17 4.71
CA THR A 293 2.05 8.31 5.73
C THR A 293 2.41 9.29 6.85
N LEU A 294 3.70 9.48 7.13
CA LEU A 294 4.21 10.42 8.15
C LEU A 294 4.31 11.88 7.67
N THR A 295 4.44 12.11 6.37
CA THR A 295 4.58 13.46 5.79
C THR A 295 3.25 14.00 5.27
N GLU A 296 2.29 13.12 5.02
CA GLU A 296 0.96 13.48 4.52
C GLU A 296 0.22 14.42 5.47
N VAL A 297 0.19 14.13 6.77
CA VAL A 297 -0.57 14.93 7.75
C VAL A 297 -0.04 16.38 7.84
N PRO A 298 1.27 16.64 7.96
CA PRO A 298 1.80 18.00 7.88
C PRO A 298 1.51 18.72 6.55
N ILE A 299 1.56 18.02 5.42
CA ILE A 299 1.26 18.62 4.11
C ILE A 299 -0.21 19.02 4.04
N VAL A 300 -1.11 18.14 4.47
CA VAL A 300 -2.55 18.42 4.53
C VAL A 300 -2.88 19.52 5.53
N GLN A 301 -2.11 19.62 6.62
CA GLN A 301 -2.21 20.75 7.54
C GLN A 301 -1.91 22.07 6.83
N ALA A 302 -0.79 22.16 6.12
CA ALA A 302 -0.43 23.36 5.36
C ALA A 302 -1.51 23.71 4.32
N LEU A 303 -2.07 22.72 3.62
CA LEU A 303 -3.17 22.95 2.68
C LEU A 303 -4.45 23.45 3.37
N ARG A 304 -4.77 22.97 4.58
CA ARG A 304 -5.90 23.49 5.38
C ARG A 304 -5.67 24.93 5.83
N GLU A 305 -4.44 25.26 6.22
CA GLU A 305 -4.06 26.65 6.57
C GLU A 305 -4.21 27.59 5.37
N LEU A 306 -4.01 27.08 4.15
CA LEU A 306 -4.27 27.81 2.91
C LEU A 306 -5.76 27.84 2.49
N GLY A 307 -6.66 27.17 3.23
CA GLY A 307 -8.11 27.21 3.00
C GLY A 307 -8.73 25.94 2.42
N MET A 308 -8.03 24.81 2.41
CA MET A 308 -8.60 23.52 2.01
C MET A 308 -9.75 23.08 2.94
N ALA A 309 -10.86 22.66 2.36
CA ALA A 309 -12.05 22.29 3.11
C ALA A 309 -11.94 20.89 3.77
N LYS A 310 -12.76 20.64 4.79
CA LYS A 310 -12.69 19.42 5.63
C LYS A 310 -13.06 18.15 4.87
N GLY A 311 -14.05 18.21 3.97
CA GLY A 311 -14.47 17.06 3.16
C GLY A 311 -13.40 16.60 2.16
N PRO A 312 -12.89 17.51 1.30
CA PRO A 312 -11.71 17.24 0.46
C PRO A 312 -10.50 16.74 1.24
N THR A 313 -10.30 17.23 2.47
CA THR A 313 -9.20 16.77 3.34
C THR A 313 -9.32 15.28 3.65
N LEU A 314 -10.49 14.84 4.12
CA LEU A 314 -10.70 13.43 4.43
C LEU A 314 -10.58 12.55 3.17
N ALA A 315 -11.15 12.99 2.05
CA ALA A 315 -11.08 12.26 0.78
C ALA A 315 -9.64 12.07 0.29
N LEU A 316 -8.82 13.12 0.40
CA LEU A 316 -7.40 13.06 0.03
C LEU A 316 -6.63 12.09 0.93
N LEU A 317 -6.85 12.13 2.25
CA LEU A 317 -6.19 11.25 3.21
C LEU A 317 -6.57 9.77 3.01
N MET A 318 -7.82 9.48 2.66
CA MET A 318 -8.27 8.10 2.42
C MET A 318 -7.69 7.53 1.11
N ALA A 319 -7.74 8.31 0.03
CA ALA A 319 -7.27 7.89 -1.27
C ALA A 319 -5.73 7.82 -1.34
N GLY A 320 -5.03 8.83 -0.81
CA GLY A 320 -3.57 8.96 -0.92
C GLY A 320 -2.76 7.96 -0.11
N ASN A 321 -3.30 7.43 0.98
CA ASN A 321 -2.65 6.32 1.68
C ASN A 321 -2.86 4.98 0.98
N SER A 322 -4.01 4.81 0.32
CA SER A 322 -4.40 3.53 -0.26
C SER A 322 -3.85 3.34 -1.66
N LEU A 323 -3.78 4.43 -2.42
CA LEU A 323 -3.36 4.45 -3.81
C LEU A 323 -2.22 5.44 -4.03
N SER A 324 -1.39 5.08 -4.99
CA SER A 324 -0.33 5.91 -5.52
C SER A 324 0.01 5.36 -6.91
N LEU A 325 0.65 6.16 -7.76
CA LEU A 325 1.09 5.65 -9.06
C LEU A 325 1.93 4.35 -8.96
N PRO A 326 2.92 4.22 -8.05
CA PRO A 326 3.62 2.95 -7.85
C PRO A 326 2.71 1.79 -7.44
N SER A 327 1.81 1.99 -6.47
CA SER A 327 0.95 0.90 -6.00
C SER A 327 -0.08 0.48 -7.05
N MET A 328 -0.62 1.42 -7.83
CA MET A 328 -1.55 1.11 -8.93
C MET A 328 -0.93 0.18 -9.98
N ILE A 329 0.33 0.43 -10.37
CA ILE A 329 1.02 -0.40 -11.36
C ILE A 329 1.20 -1.82 -10.81
N VAL A 330 1.58 -1.95 -9.54
CA VAL A 330 1.78 -3.25 -8.89
C VAL A 330 0.45 -4.00 -8.71
N ILE A 331 -0.61 -3.34 -8.23
CA ILE A 331 -1.94 -3.94 -8.06
C ILE A 331 -2.46 -4.45 -9.42
N THR A 332 -2.23 -3.68 -10.49
CA THR A 332 -2.59 -4.10 -11.86
C THR A 332 -1.86 -5.38 -12.28
N LYS A 333 -0.61 -5.56 -11.85
CA LYS A 333 0.17 -6.78 -12.12
C LYS A 333 -0.26 -7.97 -11.25
N LEU A 334 -0.69 -7.73 -10.01
CA LEU A 334 -1.12 -8.77 -9.08
C LEU A 334 -2.55 -9.27 -9.35
N LEU A 335 -3.49 -8.35 -9.56
CA LEU A 335 -4.92 -8.66 -9.73
C LEU A 335 -5.37 -8.75 -11.19
N GLY A 336 -4.58 -8.24 -12.12
CA GLY A 336 -4.98 -8.03 -13.51
C GLY A 336 -5.80 -6.75 -13.70
N LYS A 337 -5.86 -6.26 -14.94
CA LYS A 337 -6.43 -4.94 -15.28
C LYS A 337 -7.87 -4.74 -14.78
N LYS A 338 -8.76 -5.70 -15.06
CA LYS A 338 -10.19 -5.56 -14.71
C LYS A 338 -10.39 -5.33 -13.21
N LYS A 339 -9.87 -6.23 -12.37
CA LYS A 339 -9.99 -6.15 -10.91
C LYS A 339 -9.29 -4.92 -10.34
N ALA A 340 -8.11 -4.58 -10.85
CA ALA A 340 -7.34 -3.43 -10.39
C ALA A 340 -8.04 -2.10 -10.65
N PHE A 341 -8.54 -1.86 -11.86
CA PHE A 341 -9.26 -0.62 -12.18
C PHE A 341 -10.58 -0.51 -11.43
N THR A 342 -11.30 -1.62 -11.21
CA THR A 342 -12.47 -1.62 -10.33
C THR A 342 -12.09 -1.23 -8.91
N TYR A 343 -11.01 -1.80 -8.36
CA TYR A 343 -10.52 -1.41 -7.04
C TYR A 343 -10.16 0.08 -6.97
N PHE A 344 -9.47 0.64 -7.97
CA PHE A 344 -9.12 2.06 -8.00
C PHE A 344 -10.36 2.96 -8.01
N ALA A 345 -11.34 2.62 -8.86
CA ALA A 345 -12.60 3.35 -8.94
C ALA A 345 -13.36 3.29 -7.61
N LEU A 346 -13.39 2.14 -6.94
CA LEU A 346 -14.04 1.99 -5.64
C LEU A 346 -13.34 2.82 -4.56
N VAL A 347 -11.99 2.82 -4.52
CA VAL A 347 -11.25 3.66 -3.56
C VAL A 347 -11.57 5.15 -3.76
N VAL A 348 -11.52 5.64 -5.01
CA VAL A 348 -11.85 7.04 -5.33
C VAL A 348 -13.31 7.34 -4.96
N LEU A 349 -14.23 6.46 -5.32
CA LEU A 349 -15.66 6.61 -5.04
C LEU A 349 -15.94 6.68 -3.53
N PHE A 350 -15.47 5.70 -2.75
CA PHE A 350 -15.73 5.68 -1.31
C PHE A 350 -15.00 6.80 -0.58
N SER A 351 -13.77 7.16 -0.99
CA SER A 351 -13.07 8.32 -0.42
C SER A 351 -13.85 9.61 -0.69
N THR A 352 -14.46 9.74 -1.87
CA THR A 352 -15.32 10.88 -2.22
C THR A 352 -16.59 10.91 -1.38
N ILE A 353 -17.29 9.76 -1.26
CA ILE A 353 -18.54 9.65 -0.49
C ILE A 353 -18.28 10.01 0.98
N PHE A 354 -17.28 9.38 1.62
CA PHE A 354 -17.00 9.64 3.03
C PHE A 354 -16.44 11.04 3.26
N GLY A 355 -15.63 11.57 2.35
CA GLY A 355 -15.20 12.96 2.39
C GLY A 355 -16.38 13.92 2.34
N MET A 356 -17.34 13.67 1.45
CA MET A 356 -18.54 14.51 1.31
C MET A 356 -19.40 14.43 2.57
N LEU A 357 -19.63 13.23 3.10
CA LEU A 357 -20.38 13.04 4.35
C LEU A 357 -19.74 13.82 5.50
N TYR A 358 -18.41 13.74 5.65
CA TYR A 358 -17.70 14.51 6.68
C TYR A 358 -17.72 16.02 6.41
N GLY A 359 -17.73 16.45 5.15
CA GLY A 359 -17.88 17.84 4.73
C GLY A 359 -19.18 18.49 5.20
N VAL A 360 -20.25 17.70 5.36
CA VAL A 360 -21.60 18.17 5.77
C VAL A 360 -21.79 18.14 7.29
N VAL A 361 -21.05 17.32 8.02
CA VAL A 361 -21.14 17.24 9.49
C VAL A 361 -20.42 18.44 10.09
N ASP A 362 -21.16 19.42 10.62
CA ASP A 362 -20.63 20.68 11.18
C ASP A 362 -19.70 20.49 12.38
#